data_AF-A0A381QQ41-F1
#
_entry.id   AF-A0A381QQ41-F1
#
_cell.length_a   1.000
_cell.length_b   1.000
_cell.length_c   1.000
_cell.angle_alpha   90.00
_cell.angle_beta   90.00
_cell.angle_gamma   90.00
#
_symmetry.space_group_name_H-M   'P 1'
#
loop_
_entity.id
_entity.type
_entity.pdbx_description
1 polymer ?
#
loop_
_entity_poly.entity_id
_entity_poly.type
_entity_poly.pdbx_seq_one_letter_code
_entity_poly.pdbx_strand_id
1 'polypeptide(L)'
;VRPLAAQLGFETREHPAADIIGLVGLIEANNRGGVVLIAGHSNTVPALIEAFGAGQVPPIEEAWEYDNLYIVTVEIAGRARVNKLKYGALSSPGDSS
;
A
#
# COMPACT_ATOMS: atom_id res chain seq x y z
N VAL A 1 -1.81 -10.68 -5.52
CA VAL A 1 -3.14 -10.01 -5.49
C VAL A 1 -4.24 -10.65 -6.32
N ARG A 2 -3.94 -11.40 -7.39
CA ARG A 2 -4.96 -12.02 -8.25
C ARG A 2 -6.03 -12.89 -7.56
N PRO A 3 -5.73 -13.68 -6.50
CA PRO A 3 -6.75 -14.53 -5.87
C PRO A 3 -7.86 -13.74 -5.18
N LEU A 4 -7.50 -12.65 -4.47
CA LEU A 4 -8.44 -11.87 -3.67
C LEU A 4 -9.36 -10.99 -4.54
N ALA A 5 -8.83 -10.42 -5.63
CA ALA A 5 -9.63 -9.58 -6.52
C ALA A 5 -10.65 -10.39 -7.33
N ALA A 6 -10.28 -11.59 -7.77
CA ALA A 6 -11.20 -12.52 -8.43
C ALA A 6 -12.32 -13.00 -7.50
N GLN A 7 -12.02 -13.18 -6.20
CA GLN A 7 -12.99 -13.64 -5.21
C GLN A 7 -14.00 -12.55 -4.79
N LEU A 8 -13.67 -11.27 -4.99
CA LEU A 8 -14.50 -10.12 -4.62
C LEU A 8 -15.17 -9.42 -5.82
N GLY A 9 -14.94 -9.88 -7.06
CA GLY A 9 -15.51 -9.27 -8.26
C GLY A 9 -15.00 -7.87 -8.58
N PHE A 10 -13.85 -7.48 -8.03
CA PHE A 10 -13.25 -6.16 -8.28
C PHE A 10 -12.51 -6.13 -9.61
N GLU A 11 -12.78 -5.12 -10.44
CA GLU A 11 -11.96 -4.82 -11.62
C GLU A 11 -10.54 -4.46 -11.17
N THR A 12 -9.60 -5.39 -11.39
CA THR A 12 -8.18 -5.11 -11.19
C THR A 12 -7.68 -4.15 -12.26
N ARG A 13 -7.31 -2.93 -11.86
CA ARG A 13 -6.62 -1.97 -12.73
C ARG A 13 -5.13 -2.06 -12.49
N GLU A 14 -4.39 -2.51 -13.51
CA GLU A 14 -2.94 -2.58 -13.46
C GLU A 14 -2.37 -1.19 -13.74
N HIS A 15 -1.76 -0.58 -12.73
CA HIS A 15 -1.05 0.69 -12.87
C HIS A 15 0.46 0.43 -12.87
N PRO A 16 1.23 1.04 -13.79
CA PRO A 16 2.69 0.91 -13.79
C PRO A 16 3.26 1.35 -12.44
N ALA A 17 4.09 0.49 -11.82
CA ALA A 17 4.69 0.76 -10.51
C ALA A 17 5.54 2.05 -10.45
N ALA A 18 5.96 2.57 -11.60
CA ALA A 18 6.78 3.79 -11.71
C ALA A 18 5.98 5.10 -11.60
N ASP A 19 4.65 5.09 -11.77
CA ASP A 19 3.83 6.30 -11.73
C ASP A 19 3.10 6.46 -10.38
N ILE A 20 3.89 6.65 -9.32
CA ILE A 20 3.39 6.86 -7.94
C ILE A 20 2.44 8.06 -7.89
N ILE A 21 2.83 9.19 -8.49
CA ILE A 21 2.07 10.43 -8.44
C ILE A 21 0.76 10.32 -9.23
N GLY A 22 0.79 9.71 -10.42
CA GLY A 22 -0.41 9.47 -11.20
C GLY A 22 -1.39 8.53 -10.49
N LEU A 23 -0.90 7.48 -9.82
CA LEU A 23 -1.74 6.58 -9.03
C LEU A 23 -2.39 7.29 -7.83
N VAL A 24 -1.63 8.10 -7.09
CA VAL A 24 -2.17 8.91 -5.98
C VAL A 24 -3.26 9.86 -6.49
N GLY A 25 -2.97 10.61 -7.55
CA GLY A 25 -3.94 11.54 -8.14
C GLY A 25 -5.21 10.85 -8.63
N LEU A 26 -5.08 9.66 -9.23
CA LEU A 26 -6.23 8.86 -9.65
C LEU A 26 -7.10 8.43 -8.46
N ILE A 27 -6.48 7.98 -7.37
CA ILE A 27 -7.19 7.51 -6.16
C ILE A 27 -7.89 8.69 -5.47
N GLU A 28 -7.20 9.83 -5.31
CA GLU A 28 -7.77 11.04 -4.70
C GLU A 28 -8.93 11.63 -5.52
N ALA A 29 -8.87 11.50 -6.85
CA ALA A 29 -9.92 11.98 -7.75
C ALA A 29 -11.15 11.07 -7.77
N ASN A 30 -10.95 9.74 -7.79
CA ASN A 30 -12.03 8.79 -8.10
C ASN A 30 -12.56 7.98 -6.92
N ASN A 31 -11.90 8.01 -5.76
CA ASN A 31 -12.23 7.12 -4.64
C ASN A 31 -12.53 7.86 -3.33
N ARG A 32 -13.14 9.05 -3.41
CA ARG A 32 -13.54 9.82 -2.22
C ARG A 32 -14.59 9.06 -1.43
N GLY A 33 -14.31 8.82 -0.15
CA GLY A 33 -15.20 8.07 0.76
C GLY A 33 -15.18 6.54 0.58
N GLY A 34 -14.37 6.03 -0.35
CA GLY A 34 -14.20 4.59 -0.56
C GLY A 34 -12.95 4.02 0.13
N VAL A 35 -12.76 2.71 -0.02
CA VAL A 35 -11.56 1.99 0.44
C VAL A 35 -10.87 1.34 -0.76
N VAL A 36 -9.56 1.56 -0.91
CA VAL A 36 -8.72 0.90 -1.92
C VAL A 36 -7.74 -0.03 -1.23
N LEU A 37 -7.57 -1.25 -1.75
CA LEU A 37 -6.49 -2.13 -1.36
C LEU A 37 -5.37 -2.06 -2.39
N ILE A 38 -4.16 -1.74 -1.94
CA ILE A 38 -2.96 -1.71 -2.77
C ILE A 38 -2.00 -2.78 -2.25
N ALA A 39 -1.46 -3.60 -3.15
CA ALA A 39 -0.28 -4.39 -2.85
C ALA A 39 0.85 -3.91 -3.76
N GLY A 40 1.97 -3.52 -3.13
CA GLY A 40 3.17 -3.08 -3.81
C GLY A 40 4.40 -3.76 -3.21
N HIS A 41 5.56 -3.46 -3.79
CA HIS A 41 6.85 -3.94 -3.32
C HIS A 41 7.39 -3.10 -2.15
N SER A 42 8.46 -3.58 -1.52
CA SER A 42 9.16 -2.96 -0.37
C SER A 42 9.52 -1.49 -0.60
N ASN A 43 9.80 -1.10 -1.84
CA ASN A 43 10.10 0.28 -2.25
C ASN A 43 8.86 1.10 -2.63
N THR A 44 7.82 0.44 -3.14
CA THR A 44 6.63 1.10 -3.71
C THR A 44 5.67 1.51 -2.61
N VAL A 45 5.51 0.67 -1.57
CA VAL A 45 4.61 0.93 -0.46
C VAL A 45 5.02 2.19 0.34
N PRO A 46 6.29 2.35 0.77
CA PRO A 46 6.72 3.59 1.44
C PRO A 46 6.54 4.84 0.55
N ALA A 47 6.88 4.73 -0.75
CA ALA A 47 6.73 5.84 -1.69
C ALA A 47 5.28 6.30 -1.84
N LEU A 48 4.31 5.37 -1.87
CA LEU A 48 2.89 5.70 -1.91
C LEU A 48 2.43 6.40 -0.62
N ILE A 49 2.84 5.90 0.54
CA ILE A 49 2.48 6.48 1.84
C ILE A 49 2.97 7.93 1.94
N GLU A 50 4.22 8.18 1.52
CA GLU A 50 4.79 9.51 1.48
C GLU A 50 4.05 10.41 0.48
N ALA A 51 3.75 9.90 -0.72
CA ALA A 51 3.03 10.65 -1.75
C ALA A 51 1.58 11.02 -1.37
N PHE A 52 0.91 10.20 -0.54
CA PHE A 52 -0.39 10.56 0.06
C PHE A 52 -0.28 11.65 1.15
N GLY A 53 0.93 12.06 1.53
CA GLY A 53 1.16 13.05 2.57
C GLY A 53 1.03 12.52 3.99
N ALA A 54 1.25 11.21 4.20
CA ALA A 54 1.27 10.61 5.53
C ALA A 54 2.67 10.66 6.19
N GLY A 55 3.67 11.21 5.51
CA GLY A 55 5.06 11.24 5.93
C GLY A 55 5.82 9.96 5.59
N GLN A 56 7.05 9.88 6.06
CA GLN A 56 7.92 8.73 5.81
C GLN A 56 7.66 7.60 6.80
N VAL A 57 7.72 6.37 6.30
CA VAL A 57 7.71 5.15 7.12
C VAL A 57 9.09 4.48 7.08
N PRO A 58 9.44 3.66 8.09
CA PRO A 58 10.68 2.88 8.04
C PRO A 58 10.77 2.04 6.76
N PRO A 59 11.98 1.84 6.21
CA PRO A 59 12.20 0.91 5.11
C PRO A 59 11.64 -0.48 5.43
N ILE A 60 11.12 -1.15 4.40
CA ILE A 60 10.62 -2.52 4.49
C ILE A 60 11.75 -3.43 4.03
N GLU A 61 12.11 -4.40 4.86
CA GLU A 61 13.15 -5.38 4.52
C GLU A 61 12.63 -6.40 3.50
N GLU A 62 13.07 -6.27 2.25
CA GLU A 62 12.63 -7.14 1.15
C GLU A 62 12.93 -8.62 1.40
N ALA A 63 14.00 -8.93 2.14
CA ALA A 63 14.40 -10.31 2.37
C ALA A 63 13.40 -11.11 3.23
N TRP A 64 12.64 -10.46 4.12
CA TRP A 64 11.84 -11.19 5.11
C TRP A 64 10.58 -10.47 5.60
N GLU A 65 10.41 -9.16 5.41
CA GLU A 65 9.34 -8.38 6.03
C GLU A 65 8.06 -8.31 5.16
N TYR A 66 7.35 -9.43 5.06
CA TYR A 66 6.16 -9.58 4.20
C TYR A 66 4.82 -9.43 4.93
N ASP A 67 4.86 -9.32 6.26
CA ASP A 67 3.72 -9.26 7.17
C ASP A 67 3.24 -7.84 7.49
N ASN A 68 3.75 -6.82 6.79
CA ASN A 68 3.34 -5.43 7.00
C ASN A 68 1.97 -5.11 6.38
N LEU A 69 1.08 -4.51 7.17
CA LEU A 69 -0.17 -3.90 6.70
C LEU A 69 -0.18 -2.41 7.05
N TYR A 70 -0.31 -1.55 6.05
CA TYR A 70 -0.40 -0.11 6.24
C TYR A 70 -1.83 0.37 6.00
N ILE A 71 -2.40 1.04 7.00
CA ILE A 71 -3.69 1.72 6.87
C ILE A 71 -3.40 3.21 6.69
N VAL A 72 -3.64 3.70 5.48
CA VAL A 72 -3.50 5.12 5.13
C VAL A 72 -4.89 5.76 5.12
N THR A 73 -5.11 6.71 6.01
CA THR A 73 -6.34 7.52 6.06
C THR A 73 -6.06 8.88 5.46
N VAL A 74 -6.62 9.12 4.26
CA VAL A 74 -6.54 10.41 3.58
C VAL A 74 -7.60 11.35 4.15
N GLU A 75 -7.16 12.47 4.75
CA GLU A 75 -8.06 13.47 5.32
C GLU A 75 -8.54 14.44 4.23
N ILE A 76 -7.57 14.94 3.47
CA ILE A 76 -7.72 15.79 2.28
C ILE A 76 -6.57 15.45 1.34
N ALA A 77 -6.68 15.85 0.07
CA ALA A 77 -5.61 15.60 -0.91
C ALA A 77 -4.25 16.13 -0.41
N GLY A 78 -3.22 15.28 -0.49
CA GLY A 78 -1.87 15.58 0.01
C GLY A 78 -1.71 15.65 1.53
N ARG A 79 -2.71 15.23 2.32
CA ARG A 79 -2.62 15.11 3.78
C ARG A 79 -3.30 13.84 4.26
N ALA A 80 -2.49 12.92 4.78
CA ALA A 80 -2.95 11.65 5.28
C ALA A 80 -2.30 11.30 6.62
N ARG A 81 -2.79 10.24 7.26
CA ARG A 81 -2.17 9.59 8.41
C ARG A 81 -1.97 8.13 8.11
N VAL A 82 -0.91 7.53 8.64
CA VAL A 82 -0.60 6.11 8.46
C VAL A 82 -0.50 5.39 9.79
N ASN A 83 -1.11 4.21 9.86
CA ASN A 83 -0.88 3.23 10.92
C ASN A 83 -0.22 1.99 10.31
N LYS A 84 0.91 1.56 10.90
CA LYS A 84 1.59 0.30 10.56
C LYS A 84 1.09 -0.81 11.49
N LEU A 85 0.63 -1.90 10.90
CA LEU A 85 0.17 -3.11 11.57
C LEU A 85 0.93 -4.32 11.02
N LYS A 86 0.79 -5.46 11.71
CA LYS A 86 1.22 -6.76 11.21
C LYS A 86 0.00 -7.62 10.86
N TYR A 87 0.10 -8.44 9.83
CA TYR A 87 -0.96 -9.37 9.42
C TYR A 87 -0.38 -10.76 9.11
N GLY A 88 -1.20 -11.81 9.25
CA GLY A 88 -0.77 -13.18 8.93
C GLY A 88 0.29 -13.72 9.89
N ALA A 89 1.21 -14.53 9.35
CA ALA A 89 2.33 -15.08 10.11
C ALA A 89 3.40 -14.00 10.32
N LEU A 90 3.90 -13.88 11.56
CA LEU A 90 4.91 -12.90 11.89
C LEU A 90 6.22 -13.19 11.14
N SER A 91 6.71 -12.18 10.46
CA SER A 91 8.00 -12.23 9.78
C SER A 91 9.14 -12.13 10.78
N SER A 92 10.09 -13.05 10.72
CA SER A 92 11.29 -13.06 11.56
C SER A 92 12.56 -12.99 10.71
N PRO A 93 13.59 -12.23 11.14
CA PRO A 93 14.91 -12.28 10.51
C PRO A 93 15.48 -13.70 10.68
N GLY A 94 15.37 -14.54 9.65
CA GLY A 94 15.78 -15.95 9.69
C GLY A 94 14.90 -16.89 8.87
N ASP A 95 13.67 -16.50 8.55
CA ASP A 95 12.75 -17.29 7.71
C ASP A 95 13.02 -17.01 6.22
N SER A 96 14.23 -17.29 5.76
CA SER A 96 14.53 -17.47 4.33
C SER A 96 14.72 -18.96 4.09
N SER A 97 13.60 -19.67 3.88
CA SER A 97 13.61 -21.03 3.35
C SER A 97 13.85 -21.03 1.84
#